data_AF-A0A947BTS3-F1
#
_entry.id   AF-A0A947BTS3-F1
#
_cell.length_a   1.000
_cell.length_b   1.000
_cell.length_c   1.000
_cell.angle_alpha   90.00
_cell.angle_beta   90.00
_cell.angle_gamma   90.00
#
_symmetry.space_group_name_H-M   'P 1'
#
loop_
_entity.id
_entity.type
_entity.pdbx_description
1 polymer ?
#
loop_
_entity_poly.entity_id
_entity_poly.type
_entity_poly.pdbx_seq_one_letter_code
_entity_poly.pdbx_strand_id
1 'polypeptide(L)'
;MILRILKNDIGGKVFLLVLLTTLIAVPVLNQLPAEHTFHISIYTVTLLGKYLTYALLAVAVDLVWGYLGILSLGHAAFFALGGYAMGM
;
A
#
# COMPACT_ATOMS: atom_id res chain seq x y z
N MET A 1 6.04 11.58 -21.01
CA MET A 1 5.13 10.44 -21.25
C MET A 1 4.24 10.18 -20.03
N ILE A 2 4.80 9.95 -18.84
CA ILE A 2 4.08 9.70 -17.58
C ILE A 2 3.07 10.81 -17.20
N LEU A 3 3.45 12.08 -17.31
CA LEU A 3 2.57 13.22 -16.99
C LEU A 3 1.32 13.33 -17.88
N ARG A 4 1.30 12.71 -19.06
CA ARG A 4 0.11 12.67 -19.94
C ARG A 4 -0.90 11.62 -19.49
N ILE A 5 -0.43 10.45 -19.07
CA ILE A 5 -1.26 9.35 -18.54
C ILE A 5 -1.96 9.81 -17.26
N LEU A 6 -1.21 10.50 -16.40
CA LEU A 6 -1.73 10.95 -15.12
C LEU A 6 -2.72 12.12 -15.26
N LYS A 7 -2.80 12.82 -16.40
CA LYS A 7 -3.52 14.11 -16.52
C LYS A 7 -5.01 14.01 -16.14
N ASN A 8 -5.67 12.86 -16.41
CA ASN A 8 -7.10 12.65 -16.16
C ASN A 8 -7.41 11.78 -14.93
N ASP A 9 -6.40 11.17 -14.30
CA ASP A 9 -6.57 10.27 -13.15
C ASP A 9 -6.27 11.01 -11.84
N ILE A 10 -7.33 11.47 -11.16
CA ILE A 10 -7.20 12.19 -9.88
C ILE A 10 -6.76 11.24 -8.77
N GLY A 11 -7.29 10.01 -8.74
CA GLY A 11 -6.98 9.02 -7.72
C GLY A 11 -5.51 8.63 -7.76
N GLY A 12 -5.00 8.30 -8.96
CA GLY A 12 -3.59 7.98 -9.18
C GLY A 12 -2.65 9.12 -8.81
N LYS A 13 -3.01 10.38 -9.11
CA LYS A 13 -2.24 11.55 -8.66
C LYS A 13 -2.15 11.64 -7.15
N VAL A 14 -3.29 11.54 -6.46
CA VAL A 14 -3.34 11.67 -5.00
C VAL A 14 -2.52 10.55 -4.35
N PHE A 15 -2.70 9.30 -4.80
CA PHE A 15 -1.93 8.16 -4.31
C PHE A 15 -0.43 8.36 -4.48
N LEU A 16 0.03 8.70 -5.70
CA LEU A 16 1.46 8.90 -5.97
C LEU A 16 2.05 10.08 -5.18
N LEU A 17 1.29 11.16 -5.01
CA LEU A 17 1.70 12.31 -4.21
C LEU A 17 1.89 11.89 -2.75
N VAL A 18 0.88 11.26 -2.14
CA VAL A 18 0.96 10.80 -0.74
C VAL A 18 2.10 9.81 -0.55
N LEU A 19 2.30 8.87 -1.49
CA LEU A 19 3.36 7.88 -1.44
C LEU A 19 4.75 8.55 -1.49
N LEU A 20 4.97 9.47 -2.43
CA LEU A 20 6.24 10.19 -2.55
C LEU A 20 6.50 11.08 -1.34
N THR A 21 5.48 11.81 -0.88
CA THR A 21 5.60 12.65 0.32
C THR A 21 5.96 11.79 1.53
N THR A 22 5.34 10.62 1.71
CA THR A 22 5.63 9.72 2.82
C THR A 22 7.05 9.15 2.72
N LEU A 23 7.46 8.70 1.53
CA LEU A 23 8.81 8.14 1.27
C LEU A 23 9.93 9.14 1.57
N ILE A 24 9.69 10.44 1.38
CA ILE A 24 10.67 11.49 1.65
C ILE A 24 10.55 12.00 3.09
N ALA A 25 9.33 12.23 3.58
CA ALA A 25 9.10 12.80 4.91
C ALA A 25 9.59 11.86 6.03
N VAL A 26 9.32 10.55 5.93
CA VAL A 26 9.69 9.59 6.97
C VAL A 26 11.21 9.55 7.26
N PRO A 27 12.11 9.39 6.26
CA PRO A 27 13.55 9.42 6.52
C PRO A 27 14.07 10.80 6.90
N VAL A 28 13.47 11.90 6.41
CA VAL A 28 13.84 13.26 6.83
C VAL A 28 13.52 13.48 8.30
N LEU A 29 12.34 13.07 8.74
CA LEU A 29 11.91 13.19 10.14
C LEU A 29 12.65 12.23 11.09
N ASN A 30 13.18 11.12 10.57
CA ASN A 30 14.02 10.22 11.35
C ASN A 30 15.42 10.80 11.65
N GLN A 31 15.94 11.72 10.84
CA GLN A 31 17.24 12.36 11.07
C GLN A 31 17.20 13.51 12.09
N LEU A 32 16.01 13.88 12.57
CA LEU A 32 15.88 14.91 13.61
C LEU A 32 16.51 14.44 14.94
N PRO A 33 16.93 15.36 15.82
CA PRO A 33 17.35 15.00 17.17
C PRO A 33 16.21 14.31 17.94
N ALA A 34 16.54 13.32 18.77
CA ALA A 34 15.56 12.53 19.51
C ALA A 34 14.66 13.35 20.46
N GLU A 35 15.10 14.56 20.85
CA GLU A 35 14.34 15.48 21.71
C GLU A 35 13.26 16.27 20.96
N HIS A 36 13.29 16.27 19.63
CA HIS A 36 12.33 16.99 18.82
C HIS A 36 10.99 16.24 18.75
N THR A 37 9.87 16.93 18.97
CA THR A 37 8.52 16.32 19.01
C THR A 37 8.14 15.57 17.73
N PHE A 38 8.72 15.96 16.58
CA PHE A 38 8.48 15.32 15.29
C PHE A 38 9.50 14.24 14.91
N HIS A 39 10.39 13.83 15.82
CA HIS A 39 11.35 12.76 15.55
C HIS A 39 10.63 11.41 15.40
N ILE A 40 10.87 10.75 14.28
CA ILE A 40 10.34 9.40 14.03
C ILE A 40 11.41 8.39 14.42
N SER A 41 11.08 7.46 15.31
CA SER A 41 12.00 6.39 15.72
C SER A 41 12.31 5.42 14.57
N ILE A 42 13.51 4.84 14.57
CA ILE A 42 13.91 3.80 13.59
C ILE A 42 12.91 2.62 13.60
N TYR A 43 12.40 2.24 14.78
CA TYR A 43 11.39 1.19 14.89
C TYR A 43 10.13 1.48 14.05
N THR A 44 9.62 2.72 14.13
CA THR A 44 8.47 3.15 13.34
C THR A 44 8.77 3.13 11.85
N VAL A 45 9.98 3.53 11.43
CA VAL A 45 10.44 3.46 10.03
C VAL A 45 10.42 2.00 9.55
N THR A 46 10.95 1.06 10.32
CA THR A 46 10.95 -0.37 9.98
C THR A 46 9.54 -0.95 9.88
N LEU A 47 8.64 -0.59 10.80
CA LEU A 47 7.24 -1.01 10.75
C LEU A 47 6.53 -0.47 9.50
N LEU A 48 6.72 0.81 9.17
CA LEU A 48 6.15 1.42 7.97
C LEU A 48 6.64 0.70 6.71
N GLY A 49 7.94 0.39 6.62
CA GLY A 49 8.49 -0.39 5.52
C GLY A 49 7.84 -1.77 5.40
N LYS A 50 7.65 -2.48 6.51
CA LYS A 50 6.96 -3.78 6.54
C LYS A 50 5.51 -3.66 6.02
N TYR A 51 4.76 -2.67 6.50
CA TYR A 51 3.37 -2.48 6.06
C TYR A 51 3.28 -2.05 4.59
N LEU A 52 4.23 -1.26 4.09
CA LEU A 52 4.30 -0.90 2.67
C LEU A 52 4.49 -2.14 1.79
N THR A 53 5.32 -3.10 2.22
CA THR A 53 5.48 -4.38 1.52
C THR A 53 4.17 -5.16 1.44
N TYR A 54 3.39 -5.23 2.53
CA TYR A 54 2.07 -5.87 2.50
C TYR A 54 1.06 -5.09 1.65
N ALA A 55 1.13 -3.75 1.63
CA ALA A 55 0.28 -2.93 0.78
C ALA A 55 0.57 -3.17 -0.71
N LEU A 56 1.84 -3.30 -1.11
CA LEU A 56 2.22 -3.66 -2.47
C LEU A 56 1.71 -5.05 -2.86
N LEU A 57 1.77 -6.02 -1.94
CA LEU A 57 1.18 -7.34 -2.15
C LEU A 57 -0.33 -7.24 -2.37
N ALA A 58 -1.04 -6.45 -1.56
CA ALA A 58 -2.48 -6.24 -1.71
C ALA A 58 -2.83 -5.60 -3.07
N VAL A 59 -2.09 -4.57 -3.50
CA VAL A 59 -2.28 -3.93 -4.82
C VAL A 59 -2.00 -4.92 -5.95
N ALA A 60 -0.97 -5.76 -5.84
CA ALA A 60 -0.68 -6.77 -6.86
C ALA A 60 -1.84 -7.77 -7.00
N VAL A 61 -2.42 -8.22 -5.88
CA VAL A 61 -3.59 -9.10 -5.89
C VAL A 61 -4.81 -8.41 -6.49
N ASP A 62 -5.05 -7.14 -6.13
CA ASP A 62 -6.14 -6.32 -6.68
C ASP A 62 -6.02 -6.15 -8.20
N LEU A 63 -4.81 -5.92 -8.73
CA LEU A 63 -4.58 -5.83 -10.17
C LEU A 63 -4.78 -7.17 -10.88
N VAL A 64 -4.30 -8.28 -10.31
CA VAL A 64 -4.46 -9.61 -10.93
C VAL A 64 -5.93 -10.02 -10.96
N TRP A 65 -6.67 -9.79 -9.88
CA TRP A 65 -8.09 -10.12 -9.85
C TRP A 65 -8.91 -9.09 -10.63
N GLY A 66 -8.81 -7.81 -10.30
CA GLY A 66 -9.65 -6.76 -10.83
C GLY A 66 -9.38 -6.44 -12.30
N TYR A 67 -8.11 -6.43 -12.73
CA TYR A 67 -7.76 -6.09 -14.11
C TYR A 67 -7.61 -7.31 -15.02
N LEU A 68 -7.03 -8.42 -14.55
CA LEU A 68 -6.86 -9.63 -15.37
C LEU A 68 -8.02 -10.63 -15.21
N GLY A 69 -8.86 -10.49 -14.18
CA GLY A 69 -9.94 -11.44 -13.89
C GLY A 69 -9.45 -12.79 -13.35
N ILE A 70 -8.18 -12.89 -12.92
CA ILE A 70 -7.58 -14.16 -12.52
C ILE A 70 -7.69 -14.30 -10.99
N LEU A 71 -8.47 -15.29 -10.59
CA LEU A 71 -8.55 -15.77 -9.22
C LEU A 71 -7.41 -16.77 -8.96
N SER A 72 -6.50 -16.45 -8.04
CA SER A 72 -5.56 -17.46 -7.54
C SER A 72 -6.32 -18.55 -6.77
N LEU A 73 -5.93 -19.81 -6.94
CA LEU A 73 -6.56 -20.97 -6.28
C LEU A 73 -6.69 -20.79 -4.76
N GLY A 74 -5.69 -20.20 -4.11
CA GLY A 74 -5.72 -19.90 -2.67
C GLY A 74 -6.82 -18.91 -2.29
N HIS A 75 -6.99 -17.83 -3.07
CA HIS A 75 -8.07 -16.87 -2.85
C HIS A 75 -9.45 -17.52 -3.03
N ALA A 76 -9.64 -18.33 -4.09
CA ALA A 76 -10.89 -19.03 -4.33
C ALA A 76 -11.23 -20.01 -3.18
N ALA A 77 -10.24 -20.72 -2.63
CA ALA A 77 -10.45 -21.63 -1.50
C ALA A 77 -10.90 -20.89 -0.22
N PHE A 78 -10.28 -19.75 0.11
CA PHE A 78 -10.69 -18.94 1.27
C PHE A 78 -12.05 -18.26 1.07
N PHE A 79 -12.34 -17.79 -0.16
CA PHE A 79 -13.67 -17.25 -0.47
C PHE A 79 -14.75 -18.33 -0.39
N ALA A 80 -14.49 -19.56 -0.85
CA ALA A 80 -15.42 -20.67 -0.74
C ALA A 80 -15.68 -21.07 0.72
N LEU A 81 -14.63 -21.16 1.54
CA LEU A 81 -14.77 -21.43 2.98
C LEU A 81 -15.51 -20.31 3.72
N GLY A 82 -15.17 -19.04 3.45
CA GLY A 82 -15.85 -17.90 4.03
C GLY A 82 -17.33 -17.83 3.63
N GLY A 83 -17.64 -18.06 2.35
CA GLY A 83 -19.02 -18.11 1.85
C GLY A 83 -19.83 -19.25 2.44
N TYR A 84 -19.23 -20.43 2.62
CA TYR A 84 -19.87 -21.54 3.32
C TYR A 84 -20.20 -21.20 4.78
N ALA A 85 -19.25 -20.61 5.51
CA ALA A 85 -19.46 -20.20 6.90
C ALA A 85 -20.48 -19.06 7.06
N MET A 86 -20.63 -18.19 6.06
CA MET A 86 -21.61 -17.10 6.08
C MET A 86 -23.03 -17.56 5.69
N GLY A 87 -23.13 -18.70 4.97
CA GLY A 87 -24.40 -19.27 4.52
C GLY A 87 -24.98 -20.37 5.42
N MET A 88 -24.23 -20.83 6.42
CA MET A 88 -24.63 -21.82 7.44
C MET A 88 -24.92 -21.11 8.76
#